data_AF-A0A428RLY6-F1
#
_entry.id   AF-A0A428RLY6-F1
#
_cell.length_a   1.000
_cell.length_b   1.000
_cell.length_c   1.000
_cell.angle_alpha   90.00
_cell.angle_beta   90.00
_cell.angle_gamma   90.00
#
_symmetry.space_group_name_H-M   'P 1'
#
loop_
_entity.id
_entity.type
_entity.pdbx_description
1 polymer ?
#
loop_
_entity_poly.entity_id
_entity_poly.type
_entity_poly.pdbx_seq_one_letter_code
_entity_poly.pdbx_strand_id
1 'polypeptide(L)' 'MRFSILTFVTLITAATAANIRRQESKVDVNAAAMTDQDGNVVAFDSTKVYQANKDAGI' A
#
# COMPACT_ATOMS: atom_id res chain seq x y z
N MET A 1 35.48 7.39 -29.08
CA MET A 1 34.46 7.11 -28.05
C MET A 1 33.10 7.43 -28.66
N ARG A 2 32.26 6.42 -28.95
CA ARG A 2 30.98 6.62 -29.63
C ARG A 2 29.87 6.13 -28.72
N PHE A 3 29.43 6.98 -27.78
CA PHE A 3 28.30 6.68 -26.90
C PHE A 3 27.03 6.73 -27.73
N SER A 4 26.35 5.59 -27.85
CA SER A 4 25.13 5.44 -28.66
C SER A 4 23.97 6.18 -27.98
N ILE A 5 23.09 6.79 -28.77
CA ILE A 5 21.89 7.50 -28.29
C ILE A 5 20.99 6.56 -27.44
N LEU A 6 21.04 5.25 -27.73
CA LEU A 6 20.33 4.22 -26.96
C LEU A 6 20.74 4.19 -25.48
N THR A 7 22.01 4.43 -25.16
CA THR A 7 22.50 4.50 -23.76
C THR A 7 21.98 5.73 -23.01
N PHE A 8 21.65 6.81 -23.72
CA PHE A 8 21.08 8.00 -23.11
C PHE A 8 19.59 7.82 -22.80
N VAL A 9 18.84 7.17 -23.70
CA VAL A 9 17.40 6.94 -23.53
C VAL A 9 17.12 5.97 -22.38
N THR A 10 17.90 4.90 -22.23
CA THR A 10 17.72 3.95 -21.12
C THR A 10 17.98 4.57 -19.74
N LEU A 11 18.90 5.54 -19.64
CA LEU A 11 19.16 6.27 -18.39
C LEU A 11 17.98 7.16 -17.98
N ILE A 12 17.30 7.79 -18.94
CA ILE A 12 16.16 8.67 -18.69
C ILE A 12 14.96 7.87 -18.18
N THR A 13 14.73 6.66 -18.72
CA THR A 13 13.61 5.79 -18.30
C THR A 13 13.79 5.20 -16.90
N ALA A 14 15.03 4.99 -16.43
CA ALA A 14 15.29 4.53 -15.07
C ALA A 14 15.14 5.64 -14.01
N ALA A 15 15.14 6.92 -14.41
CA ALA A 15 15.03 8.06 -13.51
C ALA A 15 13.59 8.37 -13.07
N THR A 16 12.57 7.79 -13.71
CA THR A 16 11.20 7.81 -13.19
C THR A 16 11.08 6.78 -12.08
N ALA A 17 11.82 6.99 -11.00
CA ALA A 17 11.62 6.32 -9.74
C ALA A 17 10.14 6.48 -9.37
N ALA A 18 9.41 5.37 -9.37
CA ALA A 18 8.05 5.33 -8.88
C ALA A 18 8.05 5.99 -7.49
N ASN A 19 7.19 6.98 -7.30
CA ASN A 19 6.99 7.57 -5.98
C ASN A 19 6.42 6.46 -5.08
N ILE A 20 7.29 5.71 -4.41
CA ILE A 20 6.88 4.78 -3.35
C ILE A 20 6.44 5.67 -2.20
N ARG A 21 5.14 6.02 -2.22
CA ARG A 21 4.49 6.67 -1.09
C ARG A 21 4.51 5.66 0.04
N ARG A 22 5.44 5.84 0.98
CA ARG A 22 5.34 5.19 2.27
C ARG A 22 3.98 5.54 2.84
N GLN A 23 3.27 4.53 3.29
CA GLN A 23 2.06 4.74 4.04
C GLN A 23 2.36 5.66 5.23
N GLU A 24 1.51 6.66 5.44
CA GLU A 24 1.65 7.62 6.52
C GLU A 24 1.77 6.86 7.86
N SER A 25 2.85 7.08 8.60
CA SER A 25 3.15 6.32 9.83
C SER A 25 2.19 6.63 10.99
N LYS A 26 1.21 7.50 10.79
CA LYS A 26 0.24 7.88 11.80
C LYS A 26 -0.96 6.94 11.76
N VAL A 27 -0.77 5.75 12.31
CA VAL A 27 -1.87 4.87 12.72
C VAL A 27 -2.15 5.17 14.18
N ASP A 28 -3.41 5.45 14.52
CA ASP A 28 -3.80 5.67 15.92
C ASP A 28 -3.63 4.37 16.71
N VAL A 29 -2.59 4.30 17.54
CA VAL A 29 -2.19 3.10 18.30
C VAL A 29 -3.22 2.67 19.34
N ASN A 30 -4.18 3.54 19.68
CA ASN A 30 -5.27 3.22 20.60
C ASN A 30 -6.48 2.62 19.87
N ALA A 31 -6.48 2.58 18.54
CA ALA A 31 -7.52 1.98 17.73
C ALA A 31 -7.07 0.61 17.19
N ALA A 32 -8.01 -0.32 17.08
CA ALA A 32 -7.75 -1.58 16.38
C ALA A 32 -7.40 -1.28 14.90
N ALA A 33 -6.43 -2.02 14.37
CA ALA A 33 -5.96 -1.89 12.99
C ALA A 33 -5.89 -3.27 12.31
N MET A 34 -5.92 -3.29 10.97
CA MET A 34 -5.80 -4.49 10.15
C MET A 34 -4.89 -4.25 8.94
N THR A 35 -4.44 -5.31 8.27
CA THR A 35 -3.65 -5.22 7.04
C THR A 35 -4.54 -5.43 5.81
N ASP A 36 -4.47 -4.54 4.82
CA ASP A 36 -5.19 -4.70 3.55
C ASP A 36 -4.46 -5.64 2.57
N GLN A 37 -5.05 -5.88 1.39
CA GLN A 37 -4.47 -6.78 0.37
C GLN A 37 -3.09 -6.32 -0.13
N ASP A 38 -2.84 -5.02 -0.06
CA ASP A 38 -1.64 -4.36 -0.58
C ASP A 38 -0.55 -4.25 0.51
N GLY A 39 -0.83 -4.78 1.71
CA GLY A 39 0.10 -4.79 2.84
C GLY A 39 0.07 -3.51 3.69
N ASN A 40 -0.89 -2.61 3.47
CA ASN A 40 -1.02 -1.37 4.22
C ASN A 40 -1.74 -1.60 5.56
N VAL A 41 -1.32 -0.87 6.60
CA VAL A 41 -1.97 -0.87 7.91
C VAL A 41 -3.14 0.10 7.91
N VAL A 42 -4.36 -0.40 7.88
CA VAL A 42 -5.59 0.40 7.84
C VAL A 42 -6.34 0.30 9.17
N ALA A 43 -7.24 1.26 9.43
CA ALA A 43 -8.14 1.18 10.58
C ALA A 43 -9.01 -0.08 10.49
N PHE A 44 -9.25 -0.72 11.63
CA PHE A 44 -10.13 -1.88 11.71
C PHE A 44 -11.57 -1.49 11.35
N ASP A 45 -12.14 -2.19 10.37
CA ASP A 45 -13.52 -2.01 9.93
C ASP A 45 -14.35 -3.26 10.28
N SER A 46 -15.10 -3.17 11.39
CA SER A 46 -15.95 -4.28 11.86
C SER A 46 -17.13 -4.59 10.95
N THR A 47 -17.47 -3.71 10.00
CA THR A 47 -18.56 -3.95 9.04
C THR A 47 -18.16 -4.95 7.96
N LYS A 48 -16.87 -5.09 7.69
CA LYS A 48 -16.30 -6.04 6.73
C LYS A 48 -15.91 -7.37 7.36
N VAL A 49 -16.03 -7.47 8.68
CA VAL A 49 -15.77 -8.72 9.40
C VAL A 49 -17.05 -9.52 9.46
N TYR A 50 -16.97 -10.79 9.04
CA TYR A 50 -18.06 -11.74 9.20
C TYR A 50 -18.41 -11.88 10.70
N GLN A 51 -19.65 -11.60 11.05
CA GLN A 51 -20.14 -11.63 12.42
C GLN A 51 -21.12 -12.80 12.57
N ALA A 52 -20.58 -13.99 12.90
CA ALA A 52 -21.37 -15.21 13.07
C ALA A 52 -22.55 -15.01 14.04
N ASN A 53 -22.38 -14.19 15.08
CA ASN A 53 -23.44 -13.91 16.06
C ASN A 53 -24.62 -13.12 15.45
N LYS A 54 -24.32 -12.12 14.61
CA LYS A 54 -25.36 -11.37 13.89
C LYS A 54 -26.12 -12.26 12.92
N ASP A 55 -25.41 -13.13 12.22
CA ASP A 55 -26.01 -14.08 11.27
C ASP A 55 -26.82 -15.17 12.00
N ALA A 56 -26.40 -15.56 13.20
CA ALA A 56 -27.11 -16.50 14.07
C ALA A 56 -28.23 -15.83 14.89
N GLY A 57 -28.40 -14.51 14.82
CA GLY A 57 -29.48 -13.78 15.51
C GLY A 57 -29.35 -13.73 17.04
N ILE A 58 -28.13 -13.78 17.56
CA ILE A 58 -27.77 -13.77 19.00
C ILE A 58 -27.02 -12.51 19.41
#